data_AF-V2W435-F1
#
_entry.id   AF-V2W435-F1
#
_cell.length_a   1.000
_cell.length_b   1.000
_cell.length_c   1.000
_cell.angle_alpha   90.00
_cell.angle_beta   90.00
_cell.angle_gamma   90.00
#
_symmetry.space_group_name_H-M   'P 1'
#
loop_
_entity.id
_entity.type
_entity.pdbx_description
1 polymer ?
#
loop_
_entity_poly.entity_id
_entity_poly.type
_entity_poly.pdbx_seq_one_letter_code
_entity_poly.pdbx_strand_id
1 'polypeptide(L)'
;MNHIVEPQTSKSIPHLPLAKPNPSRAKRLAKTKGMSREQWLQVRKQGIGSSDAAAACGLNPHMSMLELWMIKTGRMQTQPDQPTQNSYSPLYWGNQLEPLIAN
;
A
#
# COMPACT_ATOMS: atom_id res chain seq x y z
N MET A 1 -29.78 -44.13 -16.99
CA MET A 1 -29.90 -43.12 -18.06
C MET A 1 -29.45 -41.78 -17.53
N ASN A 2 -28.51 -41.14 -18.22
CA ASN A 2 -27.77 -39.97 -17.77
C ASN A 2 -28.66 -38.73 -17.67
N HIS A 3 -28.72 -38.11 -16.49
CA HIS A 3 -29.29 -36.78 -16.32
C HIS A 3 -28.30 -35.75 -16.89
N ILE A 4 -28.61 -35.23 -18.07
CA ILE A 4 -27.92 -34.08 -18.66
C ILE A 4 -28.36 -32.85 -17.86
N VAL A 5 -27.42 -32.25 -17.13
CA VAL A 5 -27.61 -30.95 -16.46
C VAL A 5 -27.30 -29.88 -17.51
N GLU A 6 -28.29 -29.11 -17.92
CA GLU A 6 -28.09 -27.97 -18.82
C GLU A 6 -27.25 -26.87 -18.14
N PRO A 7 -26.36 -26.20 -18.89
CA PRO A 7 -25.55 -25.11 -18.34
C PRO A 7 -26.43 -23.91 -18.00
N GLN A 8 -26.50 -23.57 -16.71
CA GLN A 8 -27.17 -22.37 -16.24
C GLN A 8 -26.47 -21.13 -16.82
N THR A 9 -27.20 -20.39 -17.66
CA THR A 9 -26.78 -19.11 -18.23
C THR A 9 -26.35 -18.15 -17.12
N SER A 10 -25.09 -17.72 -17.16
CA SER A 10 -24.52 -16.70 -16.27
C SER A 10 -25.39 -15.44 -16.31
N LYS A 11 -26.12 -15.19 -15.22
CA LYS A 11 -26.86 -13.93 -15.03
C LYS A 11 -25.82 -12.82 -14.90
N SER A 12 -25.72 -11.97 -15.93
CA SER A 12 -24.91 -10.76 -15.91
C SER A 12 -25.24 -9.92 -14.68
N ILE A 13 -24.24 -9.71 -13.82
CA ILE A 13 -24.35 -8.81 -12.67
C ILE A 13 -24.74 -7.43 -13.20
N PRO A 14 -25.82 -6.79 -12.72
CA PRO A 14 -26.13 -5.44 -13.13
C PRO A 14 -24.96 -4.55 -12.72
N HIS A 15 -24.30 -3.91 -13.69
CA HIS A 15 -23.30 -2.91 -13.38
C HIS A 15 -24.02 -1.81 -12.58
N LEU A 16 -23.65 -1.66 -11.32
CA LEU A 16 -24.10 -0.52 -10.54
C LEU A 16 -23.47 0.70 -11.21
N PRO A 17 -24.25 1.72 -11.62
CA PRO A 17 -23.67 2.92 -12.19
C PRO A 17 -22.73 3.51 -11.15
N LEU A 18 -21.42 3.49 -11.42
CA LEU A 18 -20.43 4.12 -10.56
C LEU A 18 -20.82 5.59 -10.49
N ALA A 19 -21.26 6.03 -9.31
CA ALA A 19 -21.55 7.43 -9.04
C ALA A 19 -20.33 8.26 -9.48
N LYS A 20 -20.54 9.23 -10.37
CA LYS A 20 -19.47 10.11 -10.86
C LYS A 20 -18.83 10.76 -9.63
N PRO A 21 -17.55 10.48 -9.32
CA PRO A 21 -16.93 11.04 -8.14
C PRO A 21 -16.87 12.55 -8.31
N ASN A 22 -17.54 13.28 -7.42
CA ASN A 22 -17.35 14.72 -7.32
C ASN A 22 -15.87 14.93 -6.93
N PRO A 23 -15.04 15.63 -7.73
CA PRO A 23 -13.61 15.72 -7.47
C PRO A 23 -13.37 16.67 -6.30
N SER A 24 -13.67 16.22 -5.08
CA SER A 24 -13.26 16.91 -3.87
C SER A 24 -11.73 16.90 -3.85
N ARG A 25 -11.13 18.10 -3.77
CA ARG A 25 -9.69 18.27 -3.66
C ARG A 25 -9.14 17.42 -2.51
N ALA A 26 -8.05 16.69 -2.76
CA ALA A 26 -7.37 15.92 -1.72
C ALA A 26 -7.01 16.81 -0.53
N LYS A 27 -7.42 16.42 0.67
CA LYS A 27 -7.12 17.14 1.91
C LYS A 27 -5.69 16.85 2.33
N ARG A 28 -4.86 17.89 2.45
CA ARG A 28 -3.51 17.78 3.00
C ARG A 28 -3.59 17.68 4.53
N LEU A 29 -3.19 16.54 5.08
CA LEU A 29 -3.25 16.27 6.53
C LEU A 29 -2.03 16.80 7.30
N ALA A 30 -0.85 16.81 6.67
CA ALA A 30 0.40 17.26 7.29
C ALA A 30 1.33 17.92 6.27
N LYS A 31 2.19 18.83 6.75
CA LYS A 31 3.34 19.35 5.99
C LYS A 31 4.54 18.46 6.29
N THR A 32 5.15 17.86 5.28
CA THR A 32 6.28 16.93 5.44
C THR A 32 7.65 17.61 5.34
N LYS A 33 7.73 18.82 4.78
CA LYS A 33 8.98 19.57 4.64
C LYS A 33 9.53 19.97 6.02
N GLY A 34 10.76 19.54 6.32
CA GLY A 34 11.44 19.80 7.60
C GLY A 34 11.01 18.87 8.75
N MET A 35 10.24 17.83 8.47
CA MET A 35 9.82 16.84 9.46
C MET A 35 10.98 15.87 9.75
N SER A 36 11.12 15.44 11.02
CA SER A 36 12.05 14.36 11.34
C SER A 36 11.59 13.05 10.68
N ARG A 37 12.52 12.12 10.48
CA ARG A 37 12.22 10.80 9.91
C ARG A 37 11.19 10.06 10.76
N GLU A 38 11.33 10.11 12.08
CA GLU A 38 10.44 9.46 13.04
C GLU A 38 9.04 10.06 12.98
N GLN A 39 8.94 11.39 12.98
CA GLN A 39 7.66 12.08 12.85
C GLN A 39 6.97 11.73 11.53
N TRP A 40 7.74 11.67 10.43
CA TRP A 40 7.23 11.29 9.13
C TRP A 40 6.70 9.85 9.11
N LEU A 41 7.44 8.91 9.71
CA LEU A 41 6.99 7.53 9.86
C LEU A 41 5.71 7.42 10.70
N GLN A 42 5.58 8.20 11.78
CA GLN A 42 4.37 8.20 12.61
C GLN A 42 3.14 8.70 11.83
N VAL A 43 3.27 9.80 11.09
CA VAL A 43 2.19 10.29 10.23
C VAL A 43 1.86 9.28 9.13
N ARG A 44 2.88 8.68 8.50
CA ARG A 44 2.71 7.70 7.42
C ARG A 44 2.00 6.42 7.88
N LYS A 45 2.17 6.01 9.13
CA LYS A 45 1.47 4.84 9.70
C LYS A 45 -0.05 5.02 9.77
N GLN A 46 -0.55 6.26 9.78
CA GLN A 46 -1.98 6.57 9.93
C GLN A 46 -2.80 6.36 8.64
N GLY A 47 -2.17 6.05 7.51
CA GLY A 47 -2.88 5.86 6.23
C GLY A 47 -2.20 4.82 5.34
N ILE A 48 -2.80 4.60 4.17
CA ILE A 48 -2.27 3.72 3.12
C ILE A 48 -1.46 4.57 2.15
N GLY A 49 -0.16 4.28 2.04
CA GLY A 49 0.74 4.93 1.10
C GLY A 49 0.92 4.13 -0.19
N SER A 50 1.66 4.71 -1.15
CA SER A 50 2.01 4.04 -2.42
C SER A 50 2.70 2.70 -2.22
N SER A 51 3.62 2.61 -1.25
CA SER A 51 4.31 1.35 -0.88
C SER A 51 3.35 0.25 -0.41
N ASP A 52 2.25 0.66 0.20
CA ASP A 52 1.26 -0.25 0.79
C ASP A 52 0.23 -0.69 -0.25
N ALA A 53 0.07 0.07 -1.33
CA ALA A 53 -0.95 -0.16 -2.35
C ALA A 53 -0.84 -1.55 -2.99
N ALA A 54 0.39 -1.99 -3.34
CA ALA A 54 0.59 -3.32 -3.90
C ALA A 54 0.17 -4.43 -2.93
N ALA A 55 0.49 -4.29 -1.63
CA ALA A 55 0.09 -5.25 -0.61
C ALA A 55 -1.43 -5.21 -0.38
N ALA A 56 -2.03 -4.02 -0.35
CA ALA A 56 -3.48 -3.85 -0.25
C ALA A 56 -4.25 -4.46 -1.44
N CYS A 57 -3.64 -4.48 -2.63
CA CYS A 57 -4.19 -5.14 -3.81
C CYS A 57 -3.84 -6.63 -3.91
N GLY A 58 -3.09 -7.19 -2.96
CA GLY A 58 -2.65 -8.60 -3.00
C GLY A 58 -1.61 -8.91 -4.08
N LEU A 59 -0.90 -7.89 -4.57
CA LEU A 59 0.11 -7.99 -5.64
C LEU A 59 1.55 -7.96 -5.12
N ASN A 60 1.76 -7.72 -3.82
CA ASN A 60 3.08 -7.63 -3.23
C ASN A 60 3.60 -9.04 -2.85
N PRO A 61 4.74 -9.51 -3.41
CA PRO A 61 5.30 -10.82 -3.07
C PRO A 61 5.97 -10.86 -1.69
N HIS A 62 6.21 -9.70 -1.06
CA HIS A 62 6.95 -9.56 0.20
C HIS A 62 6.06 -9.27 1.40
N MET A 63 4.80 -8.89 1.21
CA MET A 63 3.89 -8.53 2.30
C MET A 63 2.45 -8.89 1.95
N SER A 64 1.79 -9.63 2.83
CA SER A 64 0.39 -10.02 2.66
C SER A 64 -0.59 -8.90 3.04
N MET A 65 -1.84 -8.97 2.55
CA MET A 65 -2.92 -8.06 2.95
C MET A 65 -3.19 -8.07 4.46
N LEU A 66 -3.15 -9.26 5.09
CA LEU A 66 -3.36 -9.43 6.52
C LEU A 66 -2.22 -8.78 7.32
N GLU A 67 -0.97 -8.98 6.87
CA GLU A 67 0.21 -8.39 7.49
C GLU A 67 0.14 -6.87 7.46
N LEU A 68 -0.20 -6.28 6.31
CA LEU A 68 -0.43 -4.85 6.17
C LEU A 68 -1.51 -4.36 7.15
N TRP A 69 -2.64 -5.08 7.27
CA TRP A 69 -3.70 -4.73 8.22
C TRP A 69 -3.23 -4.78 9.67
N MET A 70 -2.48 -5.82 10.06
CA MET A 70 -1.94 -5.92 11.42
C MET A 70 -1.00 -4.76 11.74
N ILE A 71 -0.15 -4.35 10.78
CA ILE A 71 0.75 -3.20 10.92
C ILE A 71 -0.04 -1.90 11.10
N LYS A 72 -0.98 -1.62 10.18
CA LYS A 72 -1.72 -0.34 10.16
C LYS A 72 -2.68 -0.18 11.33
N THR A 73 -3.09 -1.28 11.94
CA THR A 73 -3.94 -1.27 13.13
C THR A 73 -3.17 -1.45 14.45
N GLY A 74 -1.83 -1.42 14.41
CA GLY A 74 -0.98 -1.46 15.60
C GLY A 74 -0.90 -2.82 16.30
N ARG A 75 -1.36 -3.89 15.65
CA ARG A 75 -1.32 -5.28 16.17
C ARG A 75 0.02 -5.95 15.92
N MET A 76 0.78 -5.45 14.94
CA MET A 76 2.13 -5.89 14.64
C MET A 76 3.04 -4.68 14.48
N GLN A 77 4.23 -4.74 15.08
CA GLN A 77 5.25 -3.74 14.80
C GLN A 77 5.95 -4.12 13.50
N THR A 78 6.08 -3.16 12.58
CA THR A 78 7.08 -3.27 11.54
C THR A 78 8.45 -3.31 12.21
N GLN A 79 9.31 -4.24 11.77
CA GLN A 79 10.73 -4.14 12.12
C GLN A 79 11.21 -2.73 11.77
N PRO A 80 12.04 -2.10 12.62
CA PRO A 80 12.71 -0.86 12.25
C PRO A 80 13.36 -1.07 10.88
N ASP A 81 13.58 0.00 10.12
CA ASP A 81 14.33 -0.07 8.86
C ASP A 81 15.82 -0.47 9.09
N GLN A 82 16.05 -1.66 9.64
CA GLN A 82 17.31 -2.38 9.68
C GLN A 82 17.98 -2.47 8.29
N PRO A 83 17.25 -2.53 7.16
CA PRO A 83 17.89 -2.56 5.85
C PRO A 83 18.76 -1.34 5.57
N THR A 84 18.48 -0.16 6.14
CA THR A 84 19.27 1.05 5.87
C THR A 84 20.55 1.12 6.71
N GLN A 85 20.84 0.14 7.56
CA GLN A 85 22.06 0.11 8.38
C GLN A 85 23.14 -0.79 7.78
N ASN A 86 22.81 -1.57 6.75
CA ASN A 86 23.74 -2.50 6.11
C ASN A 86 23.99 -2.11 4.64
N SER A 87 25.27 -1.94 4.28
CA SER A 87 25.72 -1.62 2.92
C SER A 87 25.34 -2.65 1.85
N TYR A 88 24.90 -3.85 2.22
CA TYR A 88 24.40 -4.86 1.28
C TYR A 88 22.92 -4.67 0.90
N SER A 89 22.18 -3.77 1.56
CA SER A 89 20.77 -3.57 1.25
C SER A 89 20.56 -2.66 0.03
N PRO A 90 19.68 -3.04 -0.93
CA PRO A 90 19.25 -2.13 -1.98
C PRO A 90 18.62 -0.84 -1.46
N LEU A 91 17.96 -0.88 -0.29
CA LEU A 91 17.35 0.30 0.34
C LEU A 91 18.40 1.28 0.87
N TYR A 92 19.56 0.78 1.33
CA TYR A 92 20.67 1.61 1.77
C TYR A 92 21.18 2.46 0.61
N TRP A 93 21.56 1.82 -0.50
CA TRP A 93 22.09 2.53 -1.67
C TRP A 93 21.05 3.43 -2.33
N GLY A 94 19.77 3.04 -2.35
CA GLY A 94 18.69 3.89 -2.84
C GLY A 94 18.62 5.23 -2.09
N ASN A 95 18.67 5.20 -0.75
CA ASN A 95 18.63 6.43 0.06
C ASN A 95 19.91 7.27 -0.09
N GLN A 96 21.09 6.63 -0.16
CA GLN A 96 22.36 7.35 -0.30
C GLN A 96 22.51 8.05 -1.66
N LEU A 97 21.96 7.46 -2.72
CA LEU A 97 22.10 7.96 -4.09
C LEU A 97 20.98 8.92 -4.50
N GLU A 98 19.85 8.96 -3.79
CA GLU A 98 18.72 9.84 -4.11
C GLU A 98 19.12 11.32 -4.28
N PRO A 99 19.93 11.94 -3.39
CA PRO A 99 20.33 13.33 -3.56
C PRO A 99 21.23 13.59 -4.78
N LEU A 100 21.95 12.57 -5.26
CA LEU A 100 22.81 12.70 -6.44
C LEU A 100 22.01 12.56 -7.74
N ILE A 101 20.98 11.72 -7.75
CA ILE A 101 20.19 11.39 -8.95
C ILE A 101 18.98 12.34 -9.13
N ALA A 102 18.40 12.83 -8.04
CA ALA A 102 17.18 13.64 -8.06
C ALA A 102 17.42 15.14 -8.33
N ASN A 103 18.68 15.56 -8.53
CA ASN A 103 19.09 16.92 -8.89
C ASN A 103 19.26 17.07 -10.40
#